data_AF-A0A926UQC8-F1
#
_entry.id   AF-A0A926UQC8-F1
#
_cell.length_a   1.000
_cell.length_b   1.000
_cell.length_c   1.000
_cell.angle_alpha   90.00
_cell.angle_beta   90.00
_cell.angle_gamma   90.00
#
_symmetry.space_group_name_H-M   'P 1'
#
loop_
_entity.id
_entity.type
_entity.pdbx_description
1 polymer ?
#
loop_
_entity_poly.entity_id
_entity_poly.type
_entity_poly.pdbx_seq_one_letter_code
_entity_poly.pdbx_strand_id
1 'polypeptide(L)'
;MNNMLYEEDFYTWTHQQSEILRQRQFDQLDLSHLIEEITDLGNRHYDQLESRFIQLIAHLLKWQVQHWRRSNSWRATIRVQRTSIDKLLRRNPGLKSRLEEALTESWTEARDLAIAETDLPDDNFPEICPFSLEEIMNHDFFPAI
;
A
#
# COMPACT_ATOMS: atom_id res chain seq x y z
N MET A 1 -20.19 14.50 24.80
CA MET A 1 -19.18 13.96 25.73
C MET A 1 -18.28 12.91 25.08
N ASN A 2 -18.75 12.06 24.14
CA ASN A 2 -17.90 11.08 23.45
C ASN A 2 -16.74 11.67 22.63
N ASN A 3 -16.88 12.88 22.07
CA ASN A 3 -15.85 13.53 21.25
C ASN A 3 -14.52 13.75 22.00
N MET A 4 -14.57 14.16 23.28
CA MET A 4 -13.36 14.35 24.10
C MET A 4 -12.67 13.02 24.37
N LEU A 5 -13.43 11.95 24.64
CA LEU A 5 -12.83 10.65 24.91
C LEU A 5 -12.21 10.02 23.66
N TYR A 6 -12.82 10.22 22.48
CA TYR A 6 -12.24 9.79 21.21
C TYR A 6 -10.87 10.44 20.96
N GLU A 7 -10.76 11.76 21.17
CA GLU A 7 -9.53 12.52 20.91
C GLU A 7 -8.45 12.31 21.99
N GLU A 8 -8.83 12.22 23.27
CA GLU A 8 -7.89 12.22 24.41
C GLU A 8 -7.55 10.80 24.93
N ASP A 9 -8.46 9.83 24.78
CA ASP A 9 -8.28 8.44 25.22
C ASP A 9 -9.01 7.45 24.29
N PHE A 10 -8.50 7.36 23.06
CA PHE A 10 -9.01 6.46 22.03
C PHE A 10 -9.15 5.00 22.51
N TYR A 11 -8.22 4.53 23.35
CA TYR A 11 -8.28 3.16 23.87
C TYR A 11 -9.54 2.95 24.72
N THR A 12 -9.81 3.81 25.70
CA THR A 12 -11.02 3.69 26.52
C THR A 12 -12.27 3.91 25.68
N TRP A 13 -12.25 4.83 24.71
CA TRP A 13 -13.36 5.03 23.77
C TRP A 13 -13.69 3.76 22.97
N THR A 14 -12.71 3.09 22.37
CA THR A 14 -12.94 1.86 21.58
C THR A 14 -13.54 0.72 22.42
N HIS A 15 -13.10 0.59 23.67
CA HIS A 15 -13.64 -0.39 24.62
C HIS A 15 -15.09 -0.06 25.00
N GLN A 16 -15.40 1.22 25.25
CA GLN A 16 -16.77 1.64 25.54
C GLN A 16 -17.71 1.38 24.35
N GLN A 17 -17.33 1.78 23.13
CA GLN A 17 -18.15 1.52 21.94
C GLN A 17 -18.38 0.02 21.71
N SER A 18 -17.35 -0.80 21.95
CA SER A 18 -17.45 -2.25 21.86
C SER A 18 -18.43 -2.85 22.86
N GLU A 19 -18.47 -2.32 24.09
CA GLU A 19 -19.40 -2.79 25.11
C GLU A 19 -20.84 -2.37 24.81
N ILE A 20 -21.04 -1.14 24.35
CA ILE A 20 -22.35 -0.63 23.89
C ILE A 20 -22.90 -1.52 22.75
N LEU A 21 -22.05 -1.91 21.79
CA LEU A 21 -22.40 -2.85 20.71
C LEU A 21 -22.80 -4.23 21.26
N ARG A 22 -22.03 -4.79 22.21
CA ARG A 22 -22.33 -6.09 22.84
C ARG A 22 -23.66 -6.08 23.56
N GLN A 23 -23.97 -4.99 24.26
CA GLN A 23 -25.22 -4.80 25.00
C GLN A 23 -26.39 -4.39 24.08
N ARG A 24 -26.15 -4.18 22.79
CA ARG A 24 -27.14 -3.74 21.79
C ARG A 24 -27.80 -2.39 22.12
N GLN A 25 -27.06 -1.52 22.79
CA GLN A 25 -27.50 -0.18 23.19
C GLN A 25 -27.24 0.84 22.09
N PHE A 26 -27.76 0.60 20.89
CA PHE A 26 -27.36 1.33 19.67
C PHE A 26 -27.56 2.85 19.74
N ASP A 27 -28.53 3.32 20.53
CA ASP A 27 -28.80 4.75 20.73
C ASP A 27 -27.65 5.50 21.45
N GLN A 28 -26.71 4.78 22.05
CA GLN A 28 -25.55 5.35 22.75
C GLN A 28 -24.27 5.34 21.90
N LEU A 29 -24.31 4.77 20.69
CA LEU A 29 -23.13 4.68 19.83
C LEU A 29 -22.70 6.06 19.34
N ASP A 30 -21.39 6.26 19.32
CA ASP A 30 -20.77 7.36 18.60
C ASP A 30 -20.65 7.00 17.11
N LEU A 31 -21.79 7.04 16.40
CA LEU A 31 -21.88 6.55 15.03
C LEU A 31 -20.94 7.27 14.06
N SER A 32 -20.72 8.57 14.24
CA SER A 32 -19.86 9.36 13.34
C SER A 32 -18.42 8.86 13.37
N HIS A 33 -17.80 8.78 14.56
CA HIS A 33 -16.43 8.29 14.69
C HIS A 33 -16.32 6.78 14.42
N LEU A 34 -17.36 5.99 14.71
CA LEU A 34 -17.37 4.57 14.32
C LEU A 34 -17.36 4.38 12.80
N ILE A 35 -18.11 5.19 12.05
CA ILE A 35 -18.11 5.15 10.58
C ILE A 35 -16.73 5.53 10.04
N GLU A 36 -16.12 6.57 10.61
CA GLU A 36 -14.76 7.00 10.28
C GLU A 36 -13.76 5.86 10.51
N GLU A 37 -13.73 5.27 11.71
CA GLU A 37 -12.81 4.18 12.05
C GLU A 37 -13.00 2.92 11.20
N ILE A 38 -14.24 2.59 10.83
CA ILE A 38 -14.52 1.48 9.91
C ILE A 38 -14.01 1.79 8.50
N THR A 39 -14.16 3.05 8.07
CA THR A 39 -13.66 3.50 6.76
C THR A 39 -12.13 3.46 6.74
N ASP A 40 -11.48 3.96 7.79
CA ASP A 40 -10.03 3.97 7.95
C ASP A 40 -9.45 2.56 8.06
N LEU A 41 -10.15 1.63 8.73
CA LEU A 41 -9.81 0.21 8.72
C LEU A 41 -9.70 -0.34 7.29
N GLY A 42 -10.61 0.05 6.40
CA GLY A 42 -10.58 -0.31 4.99
C GLY A 42 -9.43 0.36 4.23
N ASN A 43 -9.27 1.68 4.43
CA ASN A 43 -8.24 2.49 3.77
C ASN A 43 -6.83 2.00 4.11
N ARG A 44 -6.55 1.59 5.35
CA ARG A 44 -5.25 1.02 5.74
C ARG A 44 -4.80 -0.17 4.88
N HIS A 45 -5.74 -0.96 4.36
CA HIS A 45 -5.40 -2.05 3.44
C HIS A 45 -5.10 -1.56 2.03
N TYR A 46 -5.73 -0.47 1.59
CA TYR A 46 -5.42 0.23 0.35
C TYR A 46 -4.05 0.91 0.43
N ASP A 47 -3.78 1.67 1.49
CA ASP A 47 -2.47 2.32 1.73
C ASP A 47 -1.34 1.26 1.78
N GLN A 48 -1.63 0.09 2.35
CA GLN A 48 -0.69 -1.02 2.35
C GLN A 48 -0.45 -1.57 0.93
N LEU A 49 -1.46 -1.61 0.06
CA LEU A 49 -1.29 -2.00 -1.34
C LEU A 49 -0.39 -0.98 -2.07
N GLU A 50 -0.65 0.31 -1.90
CA GLU A 50 0.15 1.38 -2.50
C GLU A 50 1.61 1.31 -2.04
N SER A 51 1.85 1.24 -0.73
CA SER A 51 3.21 1.10 -0.19
C SER A 51 3.95 -0.12 -0.77
N ARG A 52 3.25 -1.23 -1.02
CA ARG A 52 3.85 -2.41 -1.66
C ARG A 52 4.16 -2.18 -3.13
N PHE A 53 3.27 -1.50 -3.87
CA PHE A 53 3.53 -1.12 -5.26
C PHE A 53 4.69 -0.13 -5.38
N ILE A 54 4.75 0.89 -4.53
CA ILE A 54 5.86 1.85 -4.48
C ILE A 54 7.20 1.11 -4.38
N GLN A 55 7.34 0.22 -3.39
CA GLN A 55 8.57 -0.55 -3.21
C GLN A 55 8.86 -1.49 -4.40
N LEU A 56 7.84 -2.14 -4.95
CA LEU A 56 7.99 -3.09 -6.05
C LEU A 56 8.44 -2.37 -7.33
N ILE A 57 7.73 -1.33 -7.73
CA ILE A 57 7.99 -0.54 -8.94
C ILE A 57 9.36 0.12 -8.84
N ALA A 58 9.71 0.72 -7.70
CA ALA A 58 11.03 1.31 -7.49
C ALA A 58 12.16 0.29 -7.70
N HIS A 59 11.99 -0.94 -7.20
CA HIS A 59 12.98 -2.00 -7.40
C HIS A 59 13.02 -2.53 -8.83
N LEU A 60 11.91 -2.55 -9.56
CA LEU A 60 11.87 -2.88 -10.98
C LEU A 60 12.57 -1.80 -11.82
N LEU A 61 12.36 -0.51 -11.50
CA LEU A 61 13.08 0.60 -12.14
C LEU A 61 14.59 0.50 -11.89
N LYS A 62 15.01 0.32 -10.63
CA LYS A 62 16.41 0.07 -10.26
C LYS A 62 17.00 -1.11 -11.04
N TRP A 63 16.22 -2.18 -11.20
CA TRP A 63 16.63 -3.35 -11.96
C TRP A 63 16.84 -3.04 -13.44
N GLN A 64 15.98 -2.23 -14.04
CA GLN A 64 16.08 -1.81 -15.44
C GLN A 64 17.29 -0.89 -15.65
N VAL A 65 17.38 0.20 -14.87
CA VAL A 65 18.33 1.30 -15.10
C VAL A 65 19.74 1.03 -14.60
N GLN A 66 19.91 0.22 -13.53
CA GLN A 66 21.21 -0.11 -12.93
C GLN A 66 21.58 -1.57 -13.15
N HIS A 67 21.66 -2.01 -14.40
CA HIS A 67 21.94 -3.40 -14.75
C HIS A 67 23.25 -3.94 -14.14
N TRP A 68 24.25 -3.08 -13.91
CA TRP A 68 25.53 -3.42 -13.28
C TRP A 68 25.48 -3.59 -11.75
N ARG A 69 24.40 -3.16 -11.09
CA ARG A 69 24.20 -3.29 -9.63
C ARG A 69 23.11 -4.30 -9.24
N ARG A 70 22.57 -5.05 -10.21
CA ARG A 70 21.59 -6.10 -9.95
C ARG A 70 22.14 -7.08 -8.92
N SER A 71 21.39 -7.25 -7.83
CA SER A 71 21.80 -8.08 -6.71
C SER A 71 20.73 -9.10 -6.35
N ASN A 72 21.13 -10.17 -5.65
CA ASN A 72 20.18 -11.12 -5.08
C ASN A 72 19.26 -10.46 -4.06
N SER A 73 19.72 -9.41 -3.36
CA SER A 73 18.90 -8.65 -2.43
C SER A 73 17.75 -7.94 -3.15
N TRP A 74 18.01 -7.26 -4.27
CA TRP A 74 16.95 -6.60 -5.04
C TRP A 74 15.96 -7.60 -5.62
N ARG A 75 16.45 -8.72 -6.15
CA ARG A 75 15.60 -9.82 -6.62
C ARG A 75 14.71 -10.37 -5.50
N ALA A 76 15.27 -10.53 -4.30
CA ALA A 76 14.51 -10.96 -3.13
C ALA A 76 13.44 -9.94 -2.75
N THR A 77 13.76 -8.64 -2.73
CA THR A 77 12.78 -7.58 -2.46
C THR A 77 11.61 -7.63 -3.45
N ILE A 78 11.88 -7.70 -4.75
CA ILE A 78 10.85 -7.80 -5.80
C ILE A 78 9.91 -8.98 -5.54
N ARG A 79 10.47 -10.18 -5.30
CA ARG A 79 9.68 -11.39 -5.02
C ARG A 79 8.86 -11.27 -3.74
N VAL A 80 9.43 -10.68 -2.69
CA VAL A 80 8.75 -10.46 -1.41
C VAL A 80 7.59 -9.49 -1.57
N GLN A 81 7.75 -8.39 -2.32
CA GLN A 81 6.65 -7.45 -2.54
C GLN A 81 5.51 -8.12 -3.33
N ARG A 82 5.80 -8.82 -4.44
CA ARG A 82 4.79 -9.58 -5.20
C ARG A 82 4.02 -10.58 -4.33
N THR A 83 4.75 -11.41 -3.58
CA THR A 83 4.15 -12.39 -2.66
C THR A 83 3.29 -11.71 -1.58
N SER A 84 3.73 -10.55 -1.08
CA SER A 84 3.00 -9.79 -0.08
C SER A 84 1.72 -9.17 -0.64
N ILE A 85 1.75 -8.67 -1.88
CA ILE A 85 0.57 -8.18 -2.61
C ILE A 85 -0.41 -9.33 -2.84
N ASP A 86 0.04 -10.49 -3.33
CA ASP A 86 -0.84 -11.65 -3.50
C ASP A 86 -1.51 -12.07 -2.20
N LYS A 87 -0.75 -12.08 -1.10
CA LYS A 87 -1.27 -12.39 0.23
C LYS A 87 -2.29 -11.33 0.69
N LEU A 88 -2.05 -10.06 0.43
CA LEU A 88 -2.96 -8.96 0.76
C LEU A 88 -4.27 -9.10 -0.01
N LEU A 89 -4.22 -9.28 -1.33
CA LEU A 89 -5.38 -9.43 -2.20
C LEU A 89 -6.19 -10.70 -1.91
N ARG A 90 -5.53 -11.78 -1.47
CA ARG A 90 -6.23 -12.99 -1.03
C ARG A 90 -7.02 -12.78 0.26
N ARG A 91 -6.53 -11.94 1.18
CA ARG A 91 -7.23 -11.61 2.43
C ARG A 91 -8.31 -10.54 2.22
N ASN A 92 -8.09 -9.66 1.25
CA ASN A 92 -8.94 -8.51 0.96
C ASN A 92 -9.35 -8.51 -0.53
N PRO A 93 -10.22 -9.44 -0.96
CA PRO A 93 -10.57 -9.60 -2.39
C PRO A 93 -11.20 -8.36 -3.02
N GLY A 94 -11.85 -7.49 -2.22
CA GLY A 94 -12.39 -6.22 -2.68
C GLY A 94 -11.34 -5.24 -3.22
N LEU A 95 -10.07 -5.36 -2.82
CA LEU A 95 -9.00 -4.52 -3.35
C LEU A 95 -8.65 -4.80 -4.82
N LYS A 96 -9.04 -5.96 -5.35
CA LYS A 96 -8.70 -6.34 -6.74
C LYS A 96 -9.24 -5.36 -7.78
N SER A 97 -10.41 -4.76 -7.53
CA SER A 97 -10.99 -3.76 -8.44
C SER A 97 -10.27 -2.41 -8.40
N ARG A 98 -9.34 -2.23 -7.45
CA ARG A 98 -8.61 -0.97 -7.21
C ARG A 98 -7.13 -1.07 -7.59
N LEU A 99 -6.69 -2.17 -8.23
CA LEU A 99 -5.27 -2.41 -8.52
C LEU A 99 -4.67 -1.38 -9.48
N GLU A 100 -5.39 -1.05 -10.55
CA GLU A 100 -4.94 -0.06 -11.53
C GLU A 100 -4.83 1.33 -10.93
N GLU A 101 -5.79 1.69 -10.07
CA GLU A 101 -5.79 2.96 -9.34
C GLU A 101 -4.59 3.03 -8.39
N ALA A 102 -4.40 2.02 -7.54
CA ALA A 102 -3.29 1.97 -6.60
C ALA A 102 -1.93 2.00 -7.32
N LEU A 103 -1.79 1.31 -8.46
CA LEU A 103 -0.57 1.36 -9.27
C LEU A 103 -0.33 2.77 -9.81
N THR A 104 -1.37 3.41 -10.34
CA THR A 104 -1.30 4.77 -10.89
C THR A 104 -0.91 5.78 -9.82
N GLU A 105 -1.52 5.71 -8.64
CA GLU A 105 -1.25 6.59 -7.50
C GLU A 105 0.16 6.36 -6.94
N SER A 106 0.64 5.11 -6.96
CA SER A 106 1.98 4.74 -6.49
C SER A 106 3.12 5.19 -7.42
N TRP A 107 2.85 5.59 -8.67
CA TRP A 107 3.89 5.78 -9.69
C TRP A 107 4.91 6.87 -9.32
N THR A 108 4.44 8.05 -8.96
CA THR A 108 5.31 9.21 -8.68
C THR A 108 6.26 8.89 -7.53
N GLU A 109 5.73 8.35 -6.43
CA GLU A 109 6.54 7.97 -5.27
C GLU A 109 7.50 6.82 -5.57
N ALA A 110 7.09 5.84 -6.39
CA ALA A 110 7.98 4.77 -6.83
C ALA A 110 9.16 5.28 -7.65
N ARG A 111 8.91 6.22 -8.56
CA ARG A 111 9.95 6.86 -9.39
C ARG A 111 10.91 7.65 -8.52
N ASP A 112 10.40 8.50 -7.62
CA ASP A 112 11.20 9.31 -6.72
C ASP A 112 12.06 8.44 -5.79
N LEU A 113 11.49 7.35 -5.27
CA LEU A 113 12.23 6.39 -4.46
C LEU A 113 13.37 5.73 -5.26
N ALA A 114 13.12 5.35 -6.52
CA ALA A 114 14.16 4.76 -7.36
C ALA A 114 15.28 5.77 -7.66
N ILE A 115 14.93 7.03 -7.97
CA ILE A 115 15.91 8.11 -8.17
C ILE A 115 16.77 8.27 -6.91
N ALA A 116 16.12 8.45 -5.75
CA ALA A 116 16.79 8.64 -4.46
C ALA A 116 17.71 7.48 -4.06
N GLU A 117 17.31 6.23 -4.31
CA GLU A 117 18.11 5.06 -3.94
C GLU A 117 19.24 4.73 -4.94
N THR A 118 19.17 5.24 -6.17
CA THR A 118 20.19 4.99 -7.19
C THR A 118 21.25 6.06 -7.30
N ASP A 119 20.92 7.30 -6.90
CA ASP A 119 21.73 8.50 -7.09
C ASP A 119 22.07 8.74 -8.58
N LEU A 120 21.14 8.40 -9.47
CA LEU A 120 21.21 8.67 -10.90
C LEU A 120 20.36 9.90 -11.26
N PRO A 121 20.69 10.61 -12.36
CA PRO A 121 19.86 11.72 -12.84
C PRO A 121 18.42 11.29 -13.14
N ASP A 122 17.46 12.18 -12.89
CA ASP A 122 16.04 11.97 -13.16
C ASP A 122 15.76 11.51 -14.60
N ASP A 123 16.53 12.01 -15.58
CA ASP A 123 16.41 11.69 -17.00
C ASP A 123 16.71 10.20 -17.32
N ASN A 124 17.33 9.47 -16.40
CA ASN A 124 17.53 8.03 -16.52
C ASN A 124 16.25 7.24 -16.22
N PHE A 125 15.21 7.89 -15.70
CA PHE A 125 13.94 7.28 -15.34
C PHE A 125 12.82 7.81 -16.23
N PRO A 126 11.92 6.95 -16.73
CA PRO A 126 10.83 7.38 -17.58
C PRO A 126 9.88 8.30 -16.80
N GLU A 127 9.20 9.21 -17.51
CA GLU A 127 8.18 10.10 -16.91
C GLU A 127 6.88 9.36 -16.59
N ILE A 128 6.57 8.31 -17.36
CA ILE A 128 5.38 7.48 -17.24
C ILE A 128 5.82 6.05 -16.88
N CYS A 129 5.02 5.35 -16.07
CA CYS A 129 5.29 3.96 -15.71
C CYS A 129 5.49 3.10 -16.96
N PRO A 130 6.67 2.46 -17.14
CA PRO A 130 6.95 1.65 -18.33
C PRO A 130 6.38 0.23 -18.22
N PHE A 131 5.81 -0.13 -17.06
CA PHE A 131 5.35 -1.48 -16.77
C PHE A 131 3.82 -1.50 -16.66
N SER A 132 3.20 -2.48 -17.29
CA SER A 132 1.80 -2.81 -17.07
C SER A 132 1.58 -3.47 -15.71
N LEU A 133 0.33 -3.46 -15.22
CA LEU A 133 -0.07 -4.21 -14.03
C LEU A 133 0.26 -5.71 -14.18
N GLU A 134 0.04 -6.28 -15.37
CA GLU A 134 0.35 -7.69 -15.66
C GLU A 134 1.85 -7.99 -15.47
N GLU A 135 2.73 -7.14 -16.00
CA GLU A 135 4.18 -7.28 -15.83
C GLU A 135 4.63 -7.10 -14.38
N ILE A 136 4.10 -6.08 -13.70
CA ILE A 136 4.41 -5.82 -12.29
C ILE A 136 4.05 -7.02 -11.43
N MET A 137 2.88 -7.63 -11.66
CA MET A 137 2.38 -8.78 -10.89
C MET A 137 2.97 -10.13 -11.33
N ASN A 138 3.53 -10.23 -12.53
CA ASN A 138 4.14 -11.47 -13.02
C ASN A 138 5.42 -11.80 -12.24
N HIS A 139 5.44 -12.93 -11.53
CA HIS A 139 6.57 -13.36 -10.69
C HIS A 139 7.87 -13.61 -11.47
N ASP A 140 7.77 -13.95 -12.75
CA ASP A 140 8.91 -14.21 -13.63
C ASP A 140 9.37 -12.97 -14.39
N PHE A 141 8.62 -11.86 -14.33
CA PHE A 141 8.99 -10.62 -15.01
C PHE A 141 10.13 -9.91 -14.28
N PHE A 142 11.18 -9.61 -15.05
CA PHE A 142 12.27 -8.71 -14.70
C PHE A 142 12.59 -7.88 -15.94
N PRO A 143 12.56 -6.54 -15.87
CA PRO A 143 12.70 -5.72 -17.05
C PRO A 143 14.07 -5.92 -17.71
N ALA A 144 14.05 -6.08 -19.03
CA ALA A 144 15.24 -6.07 -19.86
C ALA A 144 15.85 -4.66 -19.91
N ILE A 145 17.07 -4.56 -20.44
CA ILE A 145 17.73 -3.27 -20.70
C ILE A 145 17.11 -2.65 -21.94
#